data_AF-A0A349HP22-F1
#
_entry.id   AF-A0A349HP22-F1
#
_cell.length_a   1.000
_cell.length_b   1.000
_cell.length_c   1.000
_cell.angle_alpha   90.00
_cell.angle_beta   90.00
_cell.angle_gamma   90.00
#
_symmetry.space_group_name_H-M   'P 1'
#
loop_
_entity.id
_entity.type
_entity.pdbx_description
1 polymer ?
#
loop_
_entity_poly.entity_id
_entity_poly.type
_entity_poly.pdbx_seq_one_letter_code
_entity_poly.pdbx_strand_id
1 'polypeptide(L)'
;MLVLGVISPHPPVIIPEIGGEEAKKAINTIMSLKSAAKMLANANPDRLLIISPHQEHGYNVPLHYLKKDLKQDIKIDKILVTDVSYEYYYNLGKLYGEKIEKAKERTAVIASGDLSHVLKPEGPYGYDPAGPKLDEIIVRAVKEKNLRCC
;
A
#
# COMPACT_ATOMS: atom_id res chain seq x y z
N MET A 1 -13.31 12.43 -7.61
CA MET A 1 -12.44 13.18 -6.67
C MET A 1 -11.61 12.19 -5.87
N LEU A 2 -10.29 12.36 -5.87
CA LEU A 2 -9.39 11.60 -4.99
C LEU A 2 -9.50 12.11 -3.55
N VAL A 3 -9.80 11.24 -2.58
CA VAL A 3 -10.01 11.64 -1.17
C VAL A 3 -8.89 11.20 -0.22
N LEU A 4 -8.19 10.11 -0.55
CA LEU A 4 -7.06 9.61 0.24
C LEU A 4 -6.19 8.68 -0.60
N GLY A 5 -4.88 8.73 -0.37
CA GLY A 5 -3.92 7.72 -0.83
C GLY A 5 -3.26 7.05 0.38
N VAL A 6 -3.15 5.72 0.36
CA VAL A 6 -2.50 4.93 1.43
C VAL A 6 -1.46 4.02 0.81
N ILE A 7 -0.25 4.00 1.37
CA ILE A 7 0.76 2.97 1.08
C ILE A 7 0.63 1.91 2.17
N SER A 8 0.49 0.65 1.77
CA SER A 8 0.28 -0.47 2.71
C SER A 8 1.24 -1.62 2.40
N PRO A 9 1.98 -2.13 3.39
CA PRO A 9 2.68 -3.39 3.23
C PRO A 9 1.67 -4.55 3.13
N HIS A 10 2.13 -5.69 2.64
CA HIS A 10 1.32 -6.90 2.49
C HIS A 10 1.91 -8.24 2.97
N PRO A 11 2.90 -8.32 3.87
CA PRO A 11 3.39 -9.61 4.33
C PRO A 11 2.35 -10.23 5.28
N PRO A 12 1.85 -11.46 5.03
CA PRO A 12 0.80 -12.07 5.86
C PRO A 12 1.12 -12.17 7.35
N VAL A 13 2.42 -12.21 7.70
CA VAL A 13 2.92 -12.28 9.09
C VAL A 13 2.42 -11.15 9.99
N ILE A 14 2.01 -10.01 9.44
CA ILE A 14 1.50 -8.89 10.25
C ILE A 14 0.08 -9.16 10.78
N ILE A 15 -0.69 -10.04 10.13
CA ILE A 15 -2.03 -10.45 10.57
C ILE A 15 -1.88 -11.31 11.83
N PRO A 16 -2.41 -10.88 13.00
CA PRO A 16 -2.20 -11.61 14.26
C PRO A 16 -2.61 -13.08 14.20
N GLU A 17 -3.69 -13.39 13.49
CA GLU A 17 -4.20 -14.75 13.30
C GLU A 17 -3.28 -15.64 12.44
N ILE A 18 -2.39 -15.03 11.66
CA ILE A 18 -1.41 -15.72 10.79
C ILE A 18 -0.03 -15.73 11.43
N GLY A 19 0.45 -14.59 11.92
CA GLY A 19 1.80 -14.41 12.44
C GLY A 19 1.99 -14.69 13.92
N GLY A 20 0.92 -14.76 14.72
CA GLY A 20 1.01 -15.02 16.16
C GLY A 20 1.98 -14.09 16.89
N GLU A 21 3.01 -14.65 17.53
CA GLU A 21 4.06 -13.89 18.22
C GLU A 21 4.93 -13.04 17.26
N GLU A 22 5.12 -13.47 16.02
CA GLU A 22 5.90 -12.72 15.03
C GLU A 22 5.21 -11.42 14.63
N ALA A 23 3.87 -11.39 14.61
CA ALA A 23 3.10 -10.17 14.35
C ALA A 23 3.42 -9.07 15.38
N LYS A 24 3.79 -9.44 16.62
CA LYS A 24 4.16 -8.46 17.67
C LYS A 24 5.42 -7.68 17.32
N LYS A 25 6.32 -8.27 16.52
CA LYS A 25 7.52 -7.56 16.02
C LYS A 25 7.17 -6.43 15.05
N ALA A 26 5.99 -6.47 14.44
CA ALA A 26 5.45 -5.46 13.53
C ALA A 26 4.36 -4.58 14.16
N ILE A 27 4.31 -4.47 15.50
CA ILE A 27 3.22 -3.76 16.19
C ILE A 27 3.08 -2.30 15.74
N ASN A 28 4.18 -1.61 15.48
CA ASN A 28 4.14 -0.22 14.99
C ASN A 28 3.48 -0.14 13.62
N THR A 29 3.81 -1.05 12.71
CA THR A 29 3.16 -1.17 11.39
C THR A 29 1.67 -1.44 11.52
N ILE A 30 1.28 -2.38 12.39
CA ILE A 30 -0.13 -2.71 12.65
C ILE A 30 -0.88 -1.50 13.20
N MET A 31 -0.29 -0.76 14.14
CA MET A 31 -0.89 0.45 14.71
C MET A 31 -1.01 1.58 13.67
N SER A 32 -0.02 1.76 12.80
CA SER A 32 -0.09 2.69 11.68
C SER A 32 -1.19 2.30 10.68
N LEU A 33 -1.35 1.01 10.35
CA LEU A 33 -2.43 0.52 9.49
C LEU A 33 -3.81 0.77 10.09
N LYS A 34 -3.98 0.56 11.41
CA LYS A 34 -5.22 0.92 12.13
C LYS A 34 -5.48 2.42 12.11
N SER A 35 -4.45 3.26 12.21
CA SER A 35 -4.58 4.71 12.07
C SER A 35 -5.01 5.10 10.65
N ALA A 36 -4.37 4.51 9.63
CA ALA A 36 -4.73 4.71 8.23
C ALA A 36 -6.17 4.25 7.93
N ALA A 37 -6.64 3.15 8.54
CA ALA A 37 -8.02 2.70 8.43
C ALA A 37 -9.01 3.77 8.95
N LYS A 38 -8.72 4.40 10.10
CA LYS A 38 -9.53 5.52 10.61
C LYS A 38 -9.51 6.72 9.67
N MET A 39 -8.35 7.06 9.11
CA MET A 39 -8.25 8.14 8.12
C MET A 39 -9.09 7.83 6.87
N LEU A 40 -9.05 6.59 6.40
CA LEU A 40 -9.81 6.13 5.25
C LEU A 40 -11.32 6.15 5.52
N ALA A 41 -11.76 5.72 6.70
CA ALA A 41 -13.16 5.83 7.11
C ALA A 41 -13.64 7.28 7.19
N ASN A 42 -12.84 8.18 7.78
CA ASN A 42 -13.15 9.61 7.85
C ASN A 42 -13.17 10.27 6.46
N ALA A 43 -12.33 9.79 5.54
CA ALA A 43 -12.35 10.21 4.14
C ALA A 43 -13.61 9.74 3.41
N ASN A 44 -14.43 8.87 4.00
CA ASN A 44 -15.73 8.41 3.49
C ASN A 44 -15.74 8.17 1.97
N PRO A 45 -14.90 7.26 1.44
CA PRO A 45 -14.86 6.95 0.02
C PRO A 45 -16.10 6.16 -0.41
N ASP A 46 -16.53 6.39 -1.65
CA ASP A 46 -17.55 5.60 -2.35
C ASP A 46 -16.93 4.39 -3.06
N ARG A 47 -15.63 4.47 -3.36
CA ARG A 47 -14.86 3.46 -4.10
C ARG A 47 -13.43 3.36 -3.56
N LEU A 48 -12.90 2.14 -3.51
CA LEU A 48 -11.49 1.87 -3.32
C LEU A 48 -10.86 1.35 -4.61
N LEU A 49 -9.69 1.89 -4.94
CA LEU A 49 -8.78 1.32 -5.93
C LEU A 49 -7.58 0.76 -5.19
N ILE A 50 -7.26 -0.52 -5.37
CA ILE A 50 -6.05 -1.13 -4.81
C ILE A 50 -5.16 -1.65 -5.92
N ILE A 51 -3.89 -1.26 -5.90
CA ILE A 51 -2.85 -1.74 -6.83
C ILE A 51 -1.84 -2.59 -6.06
N SER A 52 -1.43 -3.73 -6.62
CA SER A 52 -0.50 -4.65 -5.96
C SER A 52 0.37 -5.43 -6.95
N PRO A 53 1.63 -5.77 -6.61
CA PRO A 53 2.49 -6.65 -7.40
C PRO A 53 2.17 -8.14 -7.23
N HIS A 54 1.32 -8.49 -6.26
CA HIS A 54 0.94 -9.87 -6.00
C HIS A 54 -0.57 -10.03 -6.03
N GLN A 55 -1.01 -11.19 -6.52
CA GLN A 55 -2.39 -11.63 -6.33
C GLN A 55 -2.61 -12.04 -4.86
N GLU A 56 -3.87 -12.28 -4.49
CA GLU A 56 -4.27 -12.76 -3.17
C GLU A 56 -3.75 -11.90 -2.01
N HIS A 57 -2.65 -12.29 -1.35
CA HIS A 57 -2.11 -11.63 -0.17
C HIS A 57 -1.79 -10.15 -0.43
N GLY A 58 -1.35 -9.81 -1.64
CA GLY A 58 -1.11 -8.45 -2.08
C GLY A 58 -2.35 -7.54 -2.02
N TYR A 59 -3.56 -8.11 -2.01
CA TYR A 59 -4.80 -7.36 -1.80
C TYR A 59 -5.38 -7.62 -0.41
N ASN A 60 -5.41 -8.89 0.01
CA ASN A 60 -6.15 -9.33 1.18
C ASN A 60 -5.50 -8.81 2.47
N VAL A 61 -4.18 -8.68 2.54
CA VAL A 61 -3.49 -8.17 3.74
C VAL A 61 -3.80 -6.68 3.96
N PRO A 62 -3.62 -5.76 2.99
CA PRO A 62 -4.07 -4.37 3.15
C PRO A 62 -5.56 -4.26 3.48
N LEU A 63 -6.42 -5.01 2.78
CA LEU A 63 -7.87 -4.95 2.96
C LEU A 63 -8.32 -5.47 4.34
N HIS A 64 -7.60 -6.42 4.94
CA HIS A 64 -7.87 -6.90 6.30
C HIS A 64 -7.85 -5.74 7.32
N TYR A 65 -6.92 -4.80 7.19
CA TYR A 65 -6.86 -3.63 8.08
C TYR A 65 -7.72 -2.47 7.62
N LEU A 66 -7.61 -2.12 6.33
CA LEU A 66 -8.12 -0.84 5.83
C LEU A 66 -9.62 -0.87 5.53
N LYS A 67 -10.22 -2.04 5.30
CA LYS A 67 -11.67 -2.16 5.01
C LYS A 67 -12.53 -2.14 6.27
N LYS A 68 -11.98 -2.43 7.45
CA LYS A 68 -12.74 -2.77 8.66
C LYS A 68 -13.82 -1.76 9.04
N ASP A 69 -13.53 -0.47 8.89
CA ASP A 69 -14.40 0.62 9.32
C ASP A 69 -15.16 1.27 8.14
N LEU A 70 -15.13 0.65 6.95
CA LEU A 70 -15.81 1.13 5.74
C LEU A 70 -17.18 0.47 5.56
N LYS A 71 -17.98 1.05 4.66
CA LYS A 71 -19.25 0.45 4.22
C LYS A 71 -18.99 -0.96 3.67
N GLN A 72 -19.81 -1.93 4.07
CA GLN A 72 -19.59 -3.34 3.70
C GLN A 72 -19.67 -3.57 2.18
N ASP A 73 -20.50 -2.79 1.50
CA ASP A 73 -20.82 -2.82 0.08
C ASP A 73 -19.95 -1.85 -0.76
N ILE A 74 -18.89 -1.28 -0.19
CA ILE A 74 -17.99 -0.40 -0.93
C ILE A 74 -17.42 -1.10 -2.18
N LYS A 75 -17.42 -0.39 -3.31
CA LYS A 75 -16.85 -0.91 -4.57
C LYS A 75 -15.33 -0.95 -4.45
N ILE A 76 -14.73 -2.09 -4.79
CA ILE A 76 -13.27 -2.29 -4.74
C ILE A 76 -12.79 -2.74 -6.12
N ASP A 77 -12.00 -1.90 -6.78
CA ASP A 77 -11.30 -2.24 -8.01
C ASP A 77 -9.87 -2.67 -7.69
N LYS A 78 -9.43 -3.79 -8.27
CA LYS A 78 -8.09 -4.36 -8.07
C LYS A 78 -7.27 -4.23 -9.35
N ILE A 79 -6.06 -3.69 -9.25
CA ILE A 79 -5.09 -3.60 -10.34
C ILE A 79 -3.88 -4.48 -9.98
N LEU A 80 -3.60 -5.47 -10.81
CA LEU A 80 -2.37 -6.25 -10.72
C LEU A 80 -1.27 -5.54 -11.51
N VAL A 81 -0.10 -5.36 -10.88
CA VAL A 81 1.11 -4.93 -11.57
C VAL A 81 1.65 -6.14 -12.34
N THR A 82 1.75 -6.00 -13.66
CA THR A 82 2.19 -7.04 -14.61
C THR A 82 3.34 -6.58 -15.49
N ASP A 83 3.63 -5.29 -15.51
CA ASP A 83 4.72 -4.68 -16.27
C ASP A 83 5.85 -4.28 -15.30
N VAL A 84 7.07 -4.13 -15.80
CA VAL A 84 8.23 -3.68 -15.01
C VAL A 84 8.52 -2.18 -15.21
N SER A 85 7.86 -1.54 -16.18
CA SER A 85 8.10 -0.15 -16.54
C SER A 85 7.49 0.85 -15.54
N TYR A 86 8.35 1.60 -14.86
CA TYR A 86 7.94 2.72 -14.01
C TYR A 86 7.16 3.79 -14.78
N GLU A 87 7.57 4.09 -16.02
CA GLU A 87 6.91 5.08 -16.87
C GLU A 87 5.48 4.64 -17.21
N TYR A 88 5.26 3.36 -17.47
CA TYR A 88 3.93 2.81 -17.70
C TYR A 88 3.00 3.08 -16.51
N TYR A 89 3.43 2.76 -15.28
CA TYR A 89 2.60 2.97 -14.09
C TYR A 89 2.42 4.45 -13.72
N TYR A 90 3.43 5.29 -14.00
CA TYR A 90 3.30 6.73 -13.83
C TYR A 90 2.23 7.31 -14.75
N ASN A 91 2.24 6.92 -16.03
CA ASN A 91 1.24 7.34 -17.01
C ASN A 91 -0.15 6.72 -16.72
N LEU A 92 -0.20 5.48 -16.24
CA LEU A 92 -1.43 4.85 -15.77
C LEU A 92 -2.03 5.64 -14.60
N GLY A 93 -1.21 6.04 -13.62
CA GLY A 93 -1.63 6.86 -12.49
C GLY A 93 -2.22 8.20 -12.92
N LYS A 94 -1.63 8.89 -13.90
CA LYS A 94 -2.20 10.11 -14.49
C LYS A 94 -3.58 9.86 -15.11
N LEU A 95 -3.69 8.80 -15.92
CA LEU A 95 -4.96 8.43 -16.57
C LEU A 95 -6.06 8.13 -15.54
N TYR A 96 -5.74 7.39 -14.47
CA TYR A 96 -6.69 7.14 -13.39
C TYR A 96 -7.05 8.43 -12.63
N GLY A 97 -6.09 9.31 -12.39
CA GLY A 97 -6.34 10.64 -11.81
C GLY A 97 -7.39 11.41 -12.61
N GLU A 98 -7.22 11.51 -13.93
CA GLU A 98 -8.21 12.17 -14.79
C GLU A 98 -9.60 11.51 -14.75
N LYS A 99 -9.65 10.17 -14.76
CA LYS A 99 -10.92 9.43 -14.68
C LYS A 99 -11.61 9.64 -13.34
N ILE A 100 -10.87 9.61 -12.24
CA ILE A 100 -11.39 9.83 -10.88
C ILE A 100 -11.98 11.24 -10.76
N GLU A 101 -11.33 12.25 -11.33
CA GLU A 101 -11.86 13.62 -11.33
C GLU A 101 -13.15 13.75 -12.15
N LYS A 102 -13.20 13.13 -13.33
CA LYS A 102 -14.41 13.13 -14.19
C LYS A 102 -15.60 12.37 -13.58
N ALA A 103 -15.35 11.26 -12.89
CA ALA A 103 -16.40 10.40 -12.33
C ALA A 103 -17.16 11.04 -11.16
N LYS A 104 -16.59 12.06 -10.52
CA LYS A 104 -17.17 12.76 -9.34
C LYS A 104 -17.54 11.88 -8.13
N GLU A 105 -17.27 10.57 -8.17
CA GLU A 105 -17.28 9.66 -7.01
C GLU A 105 -16.07 9.96 -6.09
N ARG A 106 -16.21 9.74 -4.78
CA ARG A 106 -15.10 9.83 -3.82
C ARG A 106 -14.27 8.56 -3.88
N THR A 107 -13.09 8.62 -4.49
CA THR A 107 -12.21 7.45 -4.63
C THR A 107 -11.03 7.57 -3.69
N ALA A 108 -10.74 6.51 -2.96
CA ALA A 108 -9.46 6.36 -2.25
C ALA A 108 -8.61 5.27 -2.91
N VAL A 109 -7.29 5.46 -2.86
CA VAL A 109 -6.31 4.57 -3.52
C VAL A 109 -5.40 3.92 -2.48
N ILE A 110 -5.18 2.62 -2.61
CA ILE A 110 -4.24 1.83 -1.81
C ILE A 110 -3.13 1.33 -2.75
N ALA A 111 -1.91 1.80 -2.52
CA ALA A 111 -0.71 1.24 -3.12
C ALA A 111 -0.17 0.14 -2.20
N SER A 112 -0.36 -1.12 -2.58
CA SER A 112 0.15 -2.25 -1.83
C SER A 112 1.54 -2.63 -2.31
N GLY A 113 2.50 -2.60 -1.40
CA GLY A 113 3.88 -2.95 -1.70
C GLY A 113 4.76 -2.90 -0.46
N ASP A 114 5.73 -3.80 -0.43
CA ASP A 114 6.79 -3.83 0.56
C ASP A 114 8.02 -3.06 0.05
N LEU A 115 8.96 -2.75 0.94
CA LEU A 115 10.23 -2.11 0.57
C LEU A 115 11.29 -3.20 0.29
N SER A 116 12.54 -3.00 0.74
CA SER A 116 13.61 -3.97 0.54
C SER A 116 13.33 -5.32 1.23
N HIS A 117 13.71 -6.40 0.55
CA HIS A 117 13.63 -7.77 1.04
C HIS A 117 15.00 -8.34 1.47
N VAL A 118 16.06 -7.53 1.42
CA VAL A 118 17.47 -7.93 1.65
C VAL A 118 18.07 -7.23 2.88
N LEU A 119 17.32 -7.20 3.98
CA LEU A 119 17.64 -6.42 5.18
C LEU A 119 18.36 -7.21 6.29
N LYS A 120 18.45 -8.54 6.20
CA LYS A 120 19.03 -9.40 7.25
C LYS A 120 19.81 -10.57 6.64
N PRO A 121 20.98 -10.95 7.18
CA PRO A 121 21.73 -12.10 6.66
C PRO A 121 20.95 -13.40 6.67
N GLU A 122 20.07 -13.58 7.66
CA GLU A 122 19.22 -14.78 7.84
C GLU A 122 17.90 -14.70 7.05
N GLY A 123 17.68 -13.61 6.30
CA GLY A 123 16.51 -13.45 5.45
C GLY A 123 16.57 -14.39 4.23
N PRO A 124 15.42 -14.64 3.57
CA PRO A 124 15.34 -15.57 2.42
C PRO A 124 16.24 -15.17 1.24
N TYR A 125 16.66 -13.90 1.19
CA TYR A 125 17.51 -13.34 0.15
C TYR A 125 18.86 -12.81 0.68
N GLY A 126 19.18 -13.07 1.95
CA GLY A 126 20.39 -12.55 2.60
C GLY A 126 20.39 -11.03 2.83
N TYR A 127 21.56 -10.49 3.14
CA TYR A 127 21.77 -9.07 3.38
C TYR A 127 22.46 -8.40 2.18
N ASP A 128 21.90 -7.26 1.74
CA ASP A 128 22.55 -6.35 0.80
C ASP A 128 22.47 -4.92 1.36
N PRO A 129 23.59 -4.17 1.49
CA PRO A 129 23.59 -2.80 1.97
C PRO A 129 22.79 -1.82 1.08
N ALA A 130 22.51 -2.17 -0.18
CA ALA A 130 21.61 -1.40 -1.03
C ALA A 130 20.15 -1.43 -0.52
N GLY A 131 19.75 -2.47 0.21
CA GLY A 131 18.41 -2.61 0.76
C GLY A 131 18.01 -1.48 1.71
N PRO A 132 18.72 -1.29 2.84
CA PRO A 132 18.44 -0.18 3.75
C PRO A 132 18.51 1.20 3.08
N LYS A 133 19.42 1.37 2.11
CA LYS A 133 19.56 2.62 1.37
C LYS A 133 18.35 2.90 0.48
N LEU A 134 17.80 1.88 -0.18
CA LEU A 134 16.57 2.00 -0.96
C LEU A 134 15.39 2.43 -0.07
N ASP A 135 15.22 1.77 1.07
CA ASP A 135 14.16 2.08 2.03
C ASP A 135 14.24 3.54 2.50
N GLU A 136 15.45 4.01 2.83
CA GLU A 136 15.69 5.39 3.24
C GLU A 136 15.29 6.40 2.15
N ILE A 137 15.70 6.16 0.90
CA ILE A 137 15.39 7.03 -0.24
C ILE A 137 13.88 7.11 -0.45
N ILE A 138 13.18 5.97 -0.44
CA ILE A 138 11.73 5.92 -0.65
C ILE A 138 11.00 6.63 0.49
N VAL A 139 11.33 6.33 1.75
CA VAL A 139 10.68 6.95 2.91
C VAL A 139 10.92 8.46 2.92
N ARG A 140 12.13 8.90 2.58
CA ARG A 140 12.46 10.32 2.48
C ARG A 140 11.66 11.00 1.36
N ALA A 141 11.61 10.41 0.17
CA ALA A 141 10.84 10.94 -0.95
C ALA A 141 9.36 11.12 -0.61
N VAL A 142 8.75 10.15 0.11
CA VAL A 142 7.36 10.23 0.58
C VAL A 142 7.18 11.36 1.59
N LYS A 143 8.08 11.48 2.58
CA LYS A 143 8.01 12.53 3.62
C LYS A 143 8.17 13.93 3.03
N GLU A 144 9.09 14.10 2.10
CA GLU A 144 9.38 15.37 1.42
C GLU A 144 8.41 15.67 0.28
N LYS A 145 7.52 14.74 -0.07
CA LYS A 145 6.63 14.79 -1.24
C LYS A 145 7.41 15.02 -2.55
N ASN A 146 8.63 14.48 -2.62
CA ASN A 146 9.52 14.62 -3.75
C ASN A 146 9.43 13.40 -4.67
N LEU A 147 8.61 13.50 -5.72
CA LEU A 147 8.39 12.44 -6.70
C LEU A 147 9.47 12.38 -7.80
N ARG A 148 10.52 13.21 -7.76
CA ARG A 148 11.61 13.27 -8.75
C ARG A 148 12.94 12.70 -8.21
N CYS A 149 12.92 12.00 -7.09
CA CYS A 149 14.13 11.59 -6.35
C CYS A 149 14.82 10.32 -6.90
N CYS A 150 14.31 9.71 -7.97
CA CYS A 150 14.89 8.51 -8.60
C CYS A 150 14.88 8.68 -10.12
#